data_AF-A0A2V5JGX1-F1
#
_entry.id   AF-A0A2V5JGX1-F1
#
_cell.length_a   1.000
_cell.length_b   1.000
_cell.length_c   1.000
_cell.angle_alpha   90.00
_cell.angle_beta   90.00
_cell.angle_gamma   90.00
#
_symmetry.space_group_name_H-M   'P 1'
#
loop_
_entity.id
_entity.type
_entity.pdbx_description
1 polymer ?
#
loop_
_entity_poly.entity_id
_entity_poly.type
_entity_poly.pdbx_seq_one_letter_code
_entity_poly.pdbx_strand_id
1 'polypeptide(L)'
;MYGFEVSGCLTRSALEQIFRKIPDGLYELICHPGEDDAGTRTRYSHWGYRWAEELEALTAPETRVVLKEQGIALTSFALASEMSQGETV
;
A
#
# COMPACT_ATOMS: atom_id res chain seq x y z
N MET A 1 -11.01 -1.23 -0.69
CA MET A 1 -9.73 -1.37 -1.42
C MET A 1 -9.25 0.03 -1.80
N TYR A 2 -7.96 0.30 -1.68
CA TYR A 2 -7.33 1.60 -1.98
C TYR A 2 -6.11 1.41 -2.90
N GLY A 3 -5.56 2.50 -3.44
CA GLY A 3 -4.35 2.49 -4.28
C GLY A 3 -4.58 2.21 -5.77
N PHE A 4 -5.70 1.58 -6.13
CA PHE A 4 -6.07 1.29 -7.52
C PHE A 4 -6.18 2.56 -8.41
N GLU A 5 -6.80 3.62 -7.90
CA GLU A 5 -7.03 4.89 -8.61
C GLU A 5 -5.73 5.57 -9.09
N VAL A 6 -4.61 5.28 -8.42
CA VAL A 6 -3.29 5.87 -8.70
C VAL A 6 -2.27 4.84 -9.17
N SER A 7 -2.75 3.68 -9.65
CA SER A 7 -1.98 2.50 -10.07
C SER A 7 -0.54 2.79 -10.50
N GLY A 8 0.43 2.35 -9.70
CA GLY A 8 1.86 2.47 -10.01
C GLY A 8 2.47 3.83 -9.70
N CYS A 9 1.67 4.79 -9.21
CA CYS A 9 2.07 6.16 -8.93
C CYS A 9 1.75 6.56 -7.48
N LEU A 10 1.67 5.59 -6.57
CA LEU A 10 1.33 5.83 -5.19
C LEU A 10 2.45 6.60 -4.48
N THR A 11 2.16 7.85 -4.11
CA THR A 11 3.11 8.72 -3.42
C THR A 11 2.94 8.63 -1.91
N ARG A 12 3.95 9.06 -1.15
CA ARG A 12 3.85 9.17 0.32
C ARG A 12 2.68 10.05 0.77
N SER A 13 2.43 11.16 0.07
CA SER A 13 1.29 12.04 0.39
C SER A 13 -0.05 11.36 0.14
N ALA A 14 -0.16 10.54 -0.91
CA ALA A 14 -1.37 9.77 -1.17
C ALA A 14 -1.59 8.70 -0.09
N LEU A 15 -0.54 7.99 0.33
CA LEU A 15 -0.59 7.04 1.45
C LEU A 15 -1.06 7.70 2.74
N GLU A 16 -0.46 8.84 3.11
CA GLU A 16 -0.84 9.58 4.31
C GLU A 16 -2.31 10.03 4.26
N GLN A 17 -2.77 10.52 3.10
CA GLN A 17 -4.17 10.90 2.92
C GLN A 17 -5.13 9.72 3.04
N ILE A 18 -4.76 8.55 2.52
CA ILE A 18 -5.53 7.32 2.68
C ILE A 18 -5.58 6.97 4.16
N PHE A 19 -4.43 6.73 4.81
CA PHE A 19 -4.37 6.26 6.19
C PHE A 19 -5.05 7.16 7.20
N ARG A 20 -5.04 8.49 6.99
CA ARG A 20 -5.74 9.45 7.87
C ARG A 20 -7.24 9.54 7.67
N LYS A 21 -7.78 8.95 6.60
CA LYS A 21 -9.19 9.05 6.21
C LYS A 21 -9.90 7.70 6.13
N ILE A 22 -9.17 6.59 6.13
CA ILE A 22 -9.79 5.27 6.13
C ILE A 22 -10.56 5.07 7.44
N PRO A 23 -11.83 4.62 7.39
CA PRO A 23 -12.56 4.24 8.60
C PRO A 23 -12.07 2.90 9.15
N ASP A 24 -12.54 2.53 10.34
CA ASP A 24 -12.24 1.24 10.95
C ASP A 24 -12.75 0.08 10.07
N GLY A 25 -11.91 -0.93 9.87
CA GLY A 25 -12.26 -2.12 9.09
C GLY A 25 -11.04 -2.82 8.48
N LEU A 26 -11.32 -3.83 7.65
CA LEU A 26 -10.32 -4.58 6.90
C LEU A 26 -10.27 -4.07 5.45
N TYR A 27 -9.10 -3.62 5.02
CA TYR A 27 -8.90 -3.07 3.68
C TYR A 27 -7.65 -3.63 3.01
N GLU A 28 -7.73 -3.76 1.70
CA GLU A 28 -6.58 -4.04 0.83
C GLU A 28 -6.05 -2.75 0.20
N LEU A 29 -4.72 -2.58 0.21
CA LEU A 29 -4.00 -1.53 -0.50
C LEU A 29 -3.27 -2.15 -1.70
N ILE A 30 -3.67 -1.79 -2.91
CA ILE A 30 -2.97 -2.18 -4.14
C ILE A 30 -1.78 -1.25 -4.34
N CYS A 31 -0.63 -1.82 -4.70
CA CYS A 31 0.59 -1.09 -5.02
C CYS A 31 1.47 -1.84 -6.02
N HIS A 32 2.43 -1.14 -6.63
CA HIS A 32 3.38 -1.68 -7.60
C HIS A 32 4.84 -1.26 -7.32
N PRO A 33 5.37 -1.49 -6.11
CA PRO A 33 6.77 -1.16 -5.80
C PRO A 33 7.75 -1.96 -6.67
N GLY A 34 8.88 -1.35 -7.01
CA GLY A 34 10.00 -2.03 -7.66
C GLY A 34 11.24 -1.17 -7.76
N GLU A 35 12.39 -1.77 -8.05
CA GLU A 35 13.68 -1.05 -8.16
C GLU A 35 13.82 -0.21 -9.44
N ASP A 36 12.82 -0.27 -10.33
CA ASP A 36 12.83 0.40 -11.63
C ASP A 36 14.11 0.07 -12.42
N ASP A 37 14.45 -1.22 -12.58
CA ASP A 37 15.62 -1.61 -13.35
C ASP A 37 15.43 -1.35 -14.86
N ALA A 38 16.53 -1.40 -15.62
CA ALA A 38 16.50 -1.11 -17.06
C ALA A 38 15.60 -2.09 -17.85
N GLY A 39 15.53 -3.35 -17.44
CA GLY A 39 14.65 -4.35 -18.05
C GLY A 39 13.18 -4.03 -17.79
N THR A 40 12.83 -3.71 -16.55
CA THR A 40 11.49 -3.27 -16.15
C THR A 40 11.07 -2.03 -16.94
N ARG A 41 11.89 -0.98 -16.98
CA ARG A 41 11.60 0.23 -17.78
C ARG A 41 11.39 -0.07 -19.25
N THR A 42 12.25 -0.88 -19.85
CA THR A 42 12.15 -1.18 -21.29
C THR A 42 10.87 -1.95 -21.61
N ARG A 43 10.55 -2.96 -20.79
CA ARG A 43 9.41 -3.85 -21.03
C ARG A 43 8.07 -3.21 -20.71
N TYR A 44 8.01 -2.39 -19.66
CA TYR A 44 6.77 -1.90 -19.08
C TYR A 44 6.62 -0.38 -19.11
N SER A 45 7.47 0.35 -19.85
CA SER A 45 7.39 1.82 -19.98
C SER A 45 5.98 2.34 -20.30
N HIS A 46 5.22 1.59 -21.10
CA HIS A 46 3.86 1.93 -21.49
C HIS A 46 2.84 1.93 -20.34
N TRP A 47 3.18 1.38 -19.16
CA TRP A 47 2.32 1.46 -17.97
C TRP A 47 2.41 2.81 -17.27
N GLY A 48 3.47 3.59 -17.49
CA GLY A 48 3.68 4.89 -16.83
C GLY A 48 3.88 4.79 -15.32
N TYR A 49 4.24 3.60 -14.80
CA TYR A 49 4.45 3.39 -13.37
C TYR A 49 5.76 4.01 -12.91
N ARG A 50 5.77 4.42 -11.65
CA ARG A 50 6.87 5.06 -10.93
C ARG A 50 7.34 4.11 -9.83
N TRP A 51 7.76 2.90 -10.23
CA TRP A 51 8.06 1.78 -9.33
C TRP A 51 8.98 2.15 -8.17
N ALA A 52 10.08 2.84 -8.46
CA ALA A 52 11.06 3.23 -7.44
C ALA A 52 10.49 4.23 -6.43
N GLU A 53 9.67 5.17 -6.90
CA GLU A 53 9.04 6.16 -6.03
C GLU A 53 7.95 5.54 -5.16
N GLU A 54 7.20 4.58 -5.70
CA GLU A 54 6.21 3.82 -4.93
C GLU A 54 6.88 2.92 -3.89
N LEU A 55 8.00 2.28 -4.25
CA LEU A 55 8.84 1.54 -3.31
C LEU A 55 9.36 2.44 -2.19
N GLU A 56 9.88 3.63 -2.53
CA GLU A 56 10.31 4.62 -1.54
C GLU A 56 9.16 5.02 -0.62
N ALA A 57 7.99 5.35 -1.17
CA ALA A 57 6.83 5.76 -0.39
C ALA A 57 6.36 4.67 0.58
N LEU A 58 6.34 3.40 0.16
CA LEU A 58 5.90 2.28 0.98
C LEU A 58 6.92 1.88 2.06
N THR A 59 8.20 2.17 1.85
CA THR A 59 9.28 1.81 2.77
C THR A 59 9.77 2.98 3.64
N ALA A 60 9.31 4.20 3.36
CA ALA A 60 9.65 5.39 4.11
C ALA A 60 9.32 5.25 5.62
N PRO A 61 10.24 5.62 6.53
CA PRO A 61 9.99 5.60 7.97
C PRO A 61 8.76 6.43 8.37
N GLU A 62 8.51 7.54 7.69
CA GLU A 62 7.37 8.42 7.92
C GLU A 62 6.03 7.72 7.62
N THR A 63 5.98 6.86 6.61
CA THR A 63 4.79 6.06 6.30
C THR A 63 4.47 5.09 7.46
N ARG A 64 5.50 4.50 8.08
CA ARG A 64 5.31 3.67 9.29
C ARG A 64 4.85 4.47 10.50
N VAL A 65 5.30 5.71 10.65
CA VAL A 65 4.83 6.61 11.71
C VAL A 65 3.34 6.87 11.56
N VAL A 66 2.86 7.21 10.35
CA VAL A 66 1.43 7.46 10.11
C VAL A 66 0.59 6.21 10.40
N LEU A 67 1.02 5.03 9.98
CA LEU A 67 0.32 3.78 10.31
C LEU A 67 0.16 3.60 11.83
N LYS A 68 1.22 3.86 12.59
CA LYS A 68 1.19 3.78 14.06
C LYS A 68 0.28 4.84 14.69
N GLU A 69 0.34 6.08 14.22
CA GLU A 69 -0.51 7.18 14.70
C GLU A 69 -2.00 6.92 14.46
N GLN A 70 -2.34 6.30 13.34
CA GLN A 70 -3.72 5.96 12.98
C GLN A 70 -4.17 4.60 13.54
N GLY A 71 -3.33 3.89 14.30
CA GLY A 71 -3.68 2.58 14.87
C GLY A 71 -3.86 1.47 13.82
N ILE A 72 -3.28 1.62 12.63
CA ILE A 72 -3.43 0.68 11.53
C ILE A 72 -2.44 -0.48 11.70
N ALA A 73 -2.97 -1.69 11.79
CA ALA A 73 -2.17 -2.91 11.76
C ALA A 73 -2.06 -3.45 10.33
N LEU A 74 -0.84 -3.74 9.88
CA LEU A 74 -0.62 -4.46 8.63
C LEU A 74 -0.82 -5.96 8.88
N THR A 75 -1.51 -6.63 7.96
CA THR A 75 -1.80 -8.05 8.03
C THR A 75 -1.57 -8.73 6.67
N SER A 76 -1.62 -10.06 6.66
CA SER A 76 -1.64 -10.88 5.45
C SER A 76 -3.03 -11.46 5.23
N PHE A 77 -3.34 -11.93 4.02
CA PHE A 77 -4.60 -12.62 3.75
C PHE A 77 -4.82 -13.83 4.66
N ALA A 78 -3.75 -14.58 4.99
CA ALA A 78 -3.83 -15.71 5.90
C ALA A 78 -4.30 -15.28 7.29
N LEU A 79 -3.62 -14.31 7.90
CA LEU A 79 -3.97 -13.81 9.23
C LEU A 79 -5.35 -13.14 9.27
N ALA A 80 -5.68 -12.34 8.25
CA ALA A 80 -6.99 -11.71 8.15
C ALA A 80 -8.13 -12.74 8.05
N SER A 81 -7.91 -13.84 7.32
CA SER A 81 -8.90 -14.91 7.19
C SER A 81 -9.17 -15.63 8.51
N GLU A 82 -8.17 -15.75 9.38
CA GLU A 82 -8.31 -16.33 10.73
C GLU A 82 -9.10 -15.40 11.66
N MET A 83 -8.85 -14.08 11.57
CA MET A 83 -9.57 -13.08 12.36
C MET A 83 -11.08 -13.07 12.06
N SER A 84 -11.46 -13.21 10.79
CA SER A 84 -12.88 -13.27 10.39
C SER A 84 -13.60 -14.56 10.83
N GLN A 85 -12.88 -15.62 11.20
CA GLN A 85 -13.45 -16.87 11.72
C GLN A 85 -13.61 -16.87 13.26
N GLY A 86 -12.96 -15.92 13.95
CA GLY A 86 -12.94 -15.83 15.42
C GLY A 86 -14.12 -15.08 16.06
N GLU A 87 -14.97 -14.42 15.28
CA GLU A 87 -16.12 -13.63 15.79
C GLU A 87 -17.41 -14.45 15.97
N THR A 88 -17.34 -15.79 15.97
CA THR A 88 -18.46 -16.64 16.37
C THR A 88 -18.31 -17.05 17.83
N VAL A 89 -18.75 -16.19 18.76
CA VAL A 89 -19.12 -16.60 20.14
C VAL A 89 -20.36 -15.84 20.59
#